data_AF-A0A939NTT1-F1
#
_entry.id   AF-A0A939NTT1-F1
#
_cell.length_a   1.000
_cell.length_b   1.000
_cell.length_c   1.000
_cell.angle_alpha   90.00
_cell.angle_beta   90.00
_cell.angle_gamma   90.00
#
_symmetry.space_group_name_H-M   'P 1'
#
loop_
_entity.id
_entity.type
_entity.pdbx_description
1 polymer ?
#
loop_
_entity_poly.entity_id
_entity_poly.type
_entity_poly.pdbx_seq_one_letter_code
_entity_poly.pdbx_strand_id
1 'polypeptide(L)' 'MSLPSKDKVYDTQLTLRIYDLVWRPLGNAKLRLTFDGKTYDYVTDSTGVVAGLLIEDSTKGIKVELQHLNKKNTF' A
#
# COMPACT_ATOMS: atom_id res chain seq x y z
N MET A 1 17.63 -4.09 32.93
CA MET A 1 17.55 -2.70 32.44
C MET A 1 17.18 -2.78 30.98
N SER A 2 15.89 -2.63 30.66
CA SER A 2 15.40 -2.60 29.27
C SER A 2 15.68 -1.21 28.72
N LEU A 3 16.42 -1.13 27.61
CA LEU A 3 16.61 0.11 26.86
C LEU A 3 15.22 0.67 26.45
N PRO A 4 15.00 1.99 26.50
CA PRO A 4 13.77 2.56 25.99
C PRO A 4 13.67 2.22 24.50
N SER A 5 12.62 1.51 24.11
CA SER A 5 12.29 1.33 22.70
C SER A 5 12.03 2.72 22.13
N LYS A 6 12.93 3.20 21.27
CA LYS A 6 12.67 4.41 20.51
C LYS A 6 11.46 4.11 19.65
N ASP A 7 10.29 4.64 20.03
CA ASP A 7 9.10 4.50 19.22
C ASP A 7 9.45 4.93 17.80
N LYS A 8 9.10 4.08 16.82
CA LYS A 8 9.36 4.42 15.42
C LYS A 8 8.61 5.70 15.09
N VAL A 9 9.35 6.72 14.69
CA VAL A 9 8.78 7.97 14.17
C VAL A 9 8.52 7.76 12.70
N TYR A 10 7.28 8.03 12.28
CA TYR A 10 6.87 7.97 10.89
C TYR A 10 6.65 9.40 10.40
N ASP A 11 7.20 9.75 9.24
CA ASP A 11 7.01 11.08 8.65
C ASP A 11 5.75 11.15 7.79
N THR A 12 5.25 9.99 7.34
CA THR A 12 4.17 9.89 6.36
C THR A 12 3.25 8.73 6.67
N GLN A 13 1.94 9.00 6.56
CA GLN A 13 0.91 7.99 6.48
C GLN A 13 0.34 7.94 5.06
N LEU A 14 0.46 6.79 4.40
CA LEU A 14 0.01 6.58 3.03
C LEU A 14 -1.30 5.78 3.00
N THR A 15 -2.24 6.23 2.16
CA THR A 15 -3.45 5.50 1.77
C THR A 15 -3.49 5.39 0.25
N LEU A 16 -3.65 4.17 -0.26
CA LEU A 16 -3.80 3.90 -1.69
C LEU A 16 -5.24 3.52 -1.99
N ARG A 17 -5.78 4.07 -3.07
CA ARG A 17 -7.10 3.71 -3.61
C ARG A 17 -6.95 3.35 -5.07
N ILE A 18 -7.41 2.17 -5.45
CA ILE A 18 -7.28 1.65 -6.80
C ILE A 18 -8.65 1.64 -7.45
N TYR A 19 -8.75 2.23 -8.63
CA TYR A 19 -9.97 2.32 -9.42
C TYR A 19 -9.72 1.80 -10.84
N ASP A 20 -10.77 1.31 -11.50
CA ASP A 20 -10.75 1.06 -12.94
C ASP A 20 -10.96 2.35 -13.75
N LEU A 21 -10.96 2.24 -15.08
CA LEU A 21 -11.11 3.37 -16.00
C LEU A 21 -12.49 4.03 -15.95
N VAL A 22 -13.49 3.41 -15.31
CA VAL A 22 -14.83 3.96 -15.13
C VAL A 22 -15.10 4.33 -13.67
N TRP A 23 -14.03 4.54 -12.88
CA TRP A 23 -14.07 4.97 -11.48
C TRP A 23 -14.73 3.99 -10.51
N ARG A 24 -14.77 2.69 -10.84
CA ARG A 24 -15.20 1.66 -9.89
C ARG A 24 -14.02 1.21 -9.03
N PRO A 25 -14.19 1.10 -7.69
CA PRO A 25 -13.13 0.64 -6.81
C PRO A 25 -12.75 -0.81 -7.14
N LEU A 26 -11.45 -1.07 -7.19
CA LEU A 26 -10.90 -2.39 -7.50
C LEU A 26 -10.45 -3.08 -6.21
N GLY A 27 -11.36 -3.86 -5.63
CA GLY A 27 -11.02 -4.77 -4.55
C GLY A 27 -10.22 -5.97 -5.03
N ASN A 28 -9.47 -6.61 -4.12
CA ASN A 28 -8.57 -7.72 -4.40
C ASN A 28 -7.46 -7.42 -5.43
N ALA A 29 -7.15 -6.14 -5.66
CA ALA A 29 -6.03 -5.73 -6.51
C ALA A 29 -4.72 -5.97 -5.77
N LYS A 30 -3.78 -6.67 -6.42
CA LYS A 30 -2.45 -6.98 -5.85
C LYS A 30 -1.47 -5.85 -6.13
N LEU A 31 -0.90 -5.29 -5.06
CA LEU A 31 0.08 -4.21 -5.10
C LEU A 31 1.41 -4.70 -4.53
N ARG A 32 2.52 -4.34 -5.18
CA ARG A 32 3.86 -4.39 -4.58
C ARG A 32 4.24 -2.98 -4.17
N LEU A 33 4.60 -2.79 -2.91
CA LEU A 33 5.09 -1.52 -2.40
C LEU A 33 6.54 -1.66 -1.95
N THR A 34 7.39 -0.72 -2.34
CA THR A 34 8.76 -0.61 -1.83
C THR A 34 8.95 0.76 -1.17
N PHE A 35 9.24 0.75 0.13
CA PHE A 35 9.54 1.93 0.95
C PHE A 35 10.39 1.50 2.16
N ASP A 36 11.11 2.43 2.78
CA ASP A 36 12.01 2.15 3.92
C ASP A 36 13.00 0.99 3.68
N GLY A 37 13.45 0.83 2.43
CA GLY A 37 14.37 -0.23 2.02
C GLY A 37 13.76 -1.65 2.01
N LYS A 38 12.44 -1.77 2.15
CA LYS A 38 11.72 -3.04 2.20
C LYS A 38 10.66 -3.11 1.11
N THR A 39 10.32 -4.34 0.73
CA THR A 39 9.27 -4.64 -0.24
C THR A 39 8.17 -5.44 0.42
N TYR A 40 6.92 -5.05 0.16
CA TYR A 40 5.72 -5.60 0.75
C TYR A 40 4.69 -5.89 -0.33
N ASP A 41 3.98 -7.01 -0.20
CA ASP A 41 2.82 -7.31 -1.04
C ASP A 41 1.53 -6.95 -0.27
N TYR A 42 0.68 -6.14 -0.89
CA TYR A 42 -0.61 -5.75 -0.35
C TYR A 42 -1.74 -6.16 -1.30
N VAL A 43 -2.93 -6.33 -0.71
CA VAL A 43 -4.17 -6.57 -1.44
C VAL A 43 -5.17 -5.51 -1.00
N THR A 44 -5.82 -4.84 -1.95
CA THR A 44 -6.88 -3.88 -1.63
C THR A 44 -8.09 -4.59 -1.02
N ASP A 45 -8.74 -3.92 -0.07
CA ASP A 45 -10.01 -4.39 0.51
C ASP A 45 -11.17 -4.36 -0.51
N SER A 46 -12.38 -4.75 -0.09
CA SER A 46 -13.56 -4.76 -0.98
C SER A 46 -13.95 -3.38 -1.54
N THR A 47 -13.44 -2.29 -0.95
CA THR A 47 -13.64 -0.91 -1.40
C THR A 47 -12.46 -0.36 -2.21
N GLY A 48 -11.48 -1.22 -2.55
CA GLY A 48 -10.33 -0.85 -3.35
C GLY A 48 -9.24 -0.09 -2.59
N VAL A 49 -9.21 -0.20 -1.26
CA VAL A 49 -8.33 0.60 -0.40
C VAL A 49 -7.25 -0.24 0.27
N VAL A 50 -6.05 0.35 0.41
CA VAL A 50 -5.03 -0.03 1.38
C VAL A 50 -4.72 1.21 2.22
N ALA A 51 -4.90 1.15 3.53
CA ALA A 51 -4.75 2.29 4.44
C ALA A 51 -3.80 1.99 5.59
N GLY A 52 -3.36 3.05 6.27
CA GLY A 52 -2.55 2.92 7.49
C GLY A 52 -1.10 2.48 7.24
N LEU A 53 -0.59 2.69 6.03
CA LEU A 53 0.82 2.43 5.73
C LEU A 53 1.66 3.54 6.34
N LEU A 54 2.47 3.19 7.32
CA LEU A 54 3.34 4.12 8.03
C LEU A 54 4.75 4.01 7.46
N ILE A 55 5.28 5.15 7.02
CA ILE A 55 6.58 5.25 6.35
C ILE A 55 7.51 6.08 7.23
N GLU A 56 8.69 5.56 7.51
CA GLU A 56 9.68 6.17 8.39
C GLU A 56 10.32 7.40 7.72
N ASP A 57 10.65 7.29 6.43
CA ASP A 57 11.30 8.36 5.67
C ASP A 57 10.86 8.36 4.20
N SER A 58 9.84 9.15 3.90
CA SER A 58 9.28 9.33 2.56
C SER A 58 10.26 9.96 1.56
N THR A 59 11.30 10.66 2.03
CA THR A 59 12.30 11.30 1.16
C THR A 59 13.18 10.29 0.43
N LYS A 60 13.25 9.05 0.93
CA LYS A 60 13.90 7.92 0.25
C LYS A 60 13.11 7.39 -0.97
N GLY A 61 11.89 7.89 -1.18
CA GLY A 61 11.02 7.49 -2.26
C GLY A 61 10.16 6.27 -1.94
N ILE A 62 9.02 6.21 -2.62
CA ILE A 62 8.01 5.16 -2.46
C ILE A 62 7.70 4.64 -3.86
N LYS A 63 7.86 3.33 -4.06
CA LYS A 63 7.48 2.65 -5.30
C LYS A 63 6.17 1.89 -5.07
N VAL A 64 5.22 2.06 -5.98
CA VAL A 64 3.96 1.32 -5.99
C VAL A 64 3.84 0.63 -7.35
N GLU A 65 3.67 -0.68 -7.35
CA GLU A 65 3.51 -1.49 -8.55
C GLU A 65 2.20 -2.26 -8.48
N LEU A 66 1.30 -2.02 -9.43
CA LEU A 66 0.12 -2.85 -9.63
C LEU A 66 0.53 -4.14 -10.35
N GLN A 67 0.50 -5.28 -9.65
CA GLN A 67 1.07 -6.53 -10.18
C GLN A 67 0.11 -7.26 -11.11
N HIS A 68 -1.10 -7.50 -10.64
CA HIS A 68 -2.11 -8.25 -11.37
C HIS A 68 -3.48 -7.76 -10.96
N LEU A 69 -4.26 -7.34 -11.95
CA LEU A 69 -5.71 -7.31 -11.84
C LEU A 69 -6.15 -8.72 -12.23
N ASN A 70 -6.76 -9.47 -11.32
CA ASN A 70 -7.41 -10.72 -11.71
C ASN A 70 -8.43 -10.36 -12.80
N LYS A 71 -8.11 -10.68 -14.06
CA LYS A 71 -8.97 -10.39 -15.19
C LYS A 71 -10.18 -11.32 -15.14
N LYS A 72 -11.35 -10.67 -15.14
CA LYS A 72 -12.69 -11.14 -15.53
C LYS A 72 -13.50 -11.92 -14.48
N ASN A 73 -14.34 -11.18 -13.76
CA ASN A 73 -15.77 -11.53 -13.81
C ASN A 73 -16.30 -10.95 -15.12
N THR A 74 -16.54 -11.82 -16.08
CA THR A 74 -17.31 -11.52 -17.29
C THR A 74 -18.71 -11.14 -16.84
N PHE A 75 -19.19 -9.95 -17.20
CA PHE A 75 -20.62 -9.61 -17.11
C PHE A 75 -21.40 -10.46 -18.11
#